data_AF-A0AA41ZFR9-F1
#
_entry.id   AF-A0AA41ZFR9-F1
#
_cell.length_a   1.000
_cell.length_b   1.000
_cell.length_c   1.000
_cell.angle_alpha   90.00
_cell.angle_beta   90.00
_cell.angle_gamma   90.00
#
_symmetry.space_group_name_H-M   'P 1'
#
loop_
_entity.id
_entity.type
_entity.pdbx_description
1 polymer ?
#
loop_
_entity_poly.entity_id
_entity_poly.type
_entity_poly.pdbx_seq_one_letter_code
_entity_poly.pdbx_strand_id
1 'polypeptide(L)'
;MFTESQKIETYKMLGQVAMCSGGSEYKIAWAMSLLEQGVASPNLDILATLSKPVNEFEADDYFNRVLTELGILWPGDEAAIEGYAKVISLEVIEGQISPESGASRMYALYAPLNYPDPLHEFSSLDDEWYCECINGWSEQQRRDEIVRACKEAYEAFCFPCVFKT
;
A
#
# COMPACT_ATOMS: atom_id res chain seq x y z
N MET A 1 18.06 -8.41 9.04
CA MET A 1 16.73 -8.99 8.79
C MET A 1 15.71 -7.91 9.14
N PHE A 2 14.76 -7.63 8.25
CA PHE A 2 13.76 -6.57 8.46
C PHE A 2 12.80 -6.90 9.59
N THR A 3 12.43 -5.89 10.38
CA THR A 3 11.34 -6.00 11.38
C THR A 3 9.98 -6.05 10.67
N GLU A 4 8.93 -6.46 11.38
CA GLU A 4 7.58 -6.50 10.80
C GLU A 4 7.11 -5.12 10.32
N SER A 5 7.38 -4.04 11.08
CA SER A 5 7.06 -2.67 10.66
C SER A 5 7.72 -2.30 9.33
N GLN A 6 9.02 -2.58 9.19
CA GLN A 6 9.76 -2.28 7.95
C GLN A 6 9.27 -3.12 6.77
N LYS A 7 8.79 -4.35 7.02
CA LYS A 7 8.17 -5.19 5.99
C LYS A 7 6.84 -4.61 5.52
N ILE A 8 5.96 -4.23 6.45
CA ILE A 8 4.65 -3.65 6.14
C ILE A 8 4.81 -2.36 5.33
N GLU A 9 5.72 -1.47 5.72
CA GLU A 9 6.00 -0.25 4.95
C GLU A 9 6.56 -0.53 3.56
N THR A 10 7.42 -1.54 3.43
CA THR A 10 7.91 -1.96 2.12
C THR A 10 6.78 -2.49 1.24
N TYR A 11 5.88 -3.34 1.76
CA TYR A 11 4.72 -3.80 1.00
C TYR A 11 3.81 -2.65 0.56
N LYS A 12 3.58 -1.69 1.45
CA LYS A 12 2.82 -0.48 1.17
C LYS A 12 3.43 0.30 0.01
N MET A 13 4.73 0.59 0.09
CA MET A 13 5.44 1.33 -0.94
C MET A 13 5.42 0.60 -2.28
N LEU A 14 5.68 -0.71 -2.29
CA LEU A 14 5.70 -1.49 -3.54
C LEU A 14 4.36 -1.38 -4.29
N GLY A 15 3.23 -1.56 -3.59
CA GLY A 15 1.92 -1.40 -4.23
C GLY A 15 1.60 0.04 -4.62
N GLN A 16 2.00 1.05 -3.83
CA GLN A 16 1.85 2.45 -4.22
C GLN A 16 2.63 2.80 -5.49
N VAL A 17 3.85 2.29 -5.63
CA VAL A 17 4.67 2.45 -6.85
C VAL A 17 4.05 1.72 -8.03
N ALA A 18 3.52 0.51 -7.83
CA ALA A 18 2.82 -0.24 -8.88
C ALA A 18 1.53 0.45 -9.36
N MET A 19 0.86 1.21 -8.47
CA MET A 19 -0.37 1.94 -8.78
C MET A 19 -0.15 3.27 -9.51
N CYS A 20 1.05 3.86 -9.43
CA CYS A 20 1.29 5.24 -9.89
C CYS A 20 2.46 5.34 -10.87
N SER A 21 2.14 5.70 -12.12
CA SER A 21 3.15 6.14 -13.10
C SER A 21 3.84 7.41 -12.61
N GLY A 22 5.12 7.30 -12.20
CA GLY A 22 5.89 8.42 -11.65
C GLY A 22 5.80 8.60 -10.12
N GLY A 23 5.56 7.53 -9.35
CA GLY A 23 5.45 7.56 -7.88
C GLY A 23 6.77 7.79 -7.11
N SER A 24 7.59 8.77 -7.50
CA SER A 24 8.84 9.09 -6.80
C SER A 24 8.62 9.54 -5.36
N GLU A 25 7.50 10.20 -5.05
CA GLU A 25 7.16 10.60 -3.70
C GLU A 25 7.05 9.41 -2.74
N TYR A 26 6.51 8.28 -3.20
CA TYR A 26 6.38 7.07 -2.39
C TYR A 26 7.74 6.41 -2.15
N LYS A 27 8.62 6.41 -3.15
CA LYS A 27 9.99 5.89 -3.05
C LYS A 27 10.81 6.70 -2.05
N ILE A 28 10.73 8.02 -2.13
CA ILE A 28 11.43 8.95 -1.23
C ILE A 28 10.89 8.83 0.20
N ALA A 29 9.56 8.85 0.37
CA ALA A 29 8.93 8.73 1.69
C ALA A 29 9.29 7.41 2.38
N TRP A 30 9.29 6.30 1.63
CA TRP A 30 9.74 5.00 2.13
C TRP A 30 11.22 5.01 2.50
N ALA A 31 12.07 5.60 1.67
CA ALA A 31 13.49 5.71 1.96
C ALA A 31 13.75 6.47 3.27
N MET A 32 13.06 7.60 3.47
CA MET A 32 13.11 8.36 4.72
C MET A 32 12.64 7.52 5.92
N SER A 33 11.52 6.81 5.78
CA SER A 33 10.96 5.99 6.86
C SER A 33 11.89 4.85 7.28
N LEU A 34 12.54 4.19 6.32
CA LEU A 34 13.53 3.15 6.61
C LEU A 34 14.76 3.69 7.34
N LEU A 35 15.24 4.88 6.96
CA LEU A 35 16.34 5.55 7.66
C LEU A 35 15.97 5.91 9.11
N GLU A 36 14.76 6.42 9.33
CA GLU A 36 14.24 6.72 10.68
C GLU A 36 14.14 5.47 11.56
N GLN A 37 13.92 4.30 10.96
CA GLN A 37 13.90 2.99 11.62
C GLN A 37 15.29 2.32 11.72
N GLY A 38 16.36 3.02 11.35
CA GLY A 38 17.75 2.55 11.49
C GLY A 38 18.23 1.61 10.39
N VAL A 39 17.49 1.46 9.29
CA VAL A 39 17.99 0.79 8.08
C VAL A 39 18.79 1.80 7.28
N ALA A 40 20.02 1.47 6.89
CA ALA A 40 20.85 2.35 6.09
C ALA A 40 21.56 1.57 4.97
N SER A 41 21.61 2.18 3.79
CA SER A 41 22.45 1.75 2.68
C SER A 41 22.83 2.98 1.83
N PRO A 42 23.94 2.96 1.08
CA PRO A 42 24.42 4.13 0.36
C PRO A 42 23.39 4.74 -0.60
N ASN A 43 22.66 3.92 -1.37
CA ASN A 43 21.66 4.44 -2.29
C ASN A 43 20.34 4.83 -1.57
N LEU A 44 20.08 4.31 -0.37
CA LEU A 44 18.92 4.68 0.44
C LEU A 44 19.04 6.12 0.95
N ASP A 45 20.24 6.48 1.45
CA ASP A 45 20.56 7.84 1.86
C ASP A 45 20.35 8.82 0.69
N ILE A 46 20.82 8.47 -0.50
CA ILE A 46 20.67 9.32 -1.69
C ILE A 46 19.20 9.46 -2.08
N LEU A 47 18.46 8.34 -2.17
CA LEU A 47 17.05 8.34 -2.52
C LEU A 47 16.22 9.21 -1.57
N ALA A 48 16.47 9.12 -0.26
CA ALA A 48 15.78 9.93 0.75
C ALA A 48 16.04 11.44 0.64
N THR A 49 17.14 11.84 -0.01
CA THR A 49 17.53 13.25 -0.17
C THR A 49 17.12 13.87 -1.50
N LEU A 50 16.52 13.09 -2.41
CA LEU A 50 15.98 13.64 -3.65
C LEU A 50 14.92 14.70 -3.32
N SER A 51 15.08 15.89 -3.92
CA SER A 51 14.25 17.05 -3.63
C SER A 51 13.50 17.52 -4.87
N LYS A 52 12.41 18.26 -4.68
CA LYS A 52 11.55 18.70 -5.79
C LYS A 52 12.22 19.80 -6.63
N PRO A 53 12.01 19.80 -7.97
CA PRO A 53 11.30 18.78 -8.74
C PRO A 53 12.12 17.49 -8.86
N VAL A 54 11.50 16.35 -8.56
CA VAL A 54 12.19 15.05 -8.61
C VAL A 54 12.26 14.58 -10.05
N ASN A 55 13.42 14.10 -10.46
CA ASN A 55 13.58 13.41 -11.74
C ASN A 55 13.16 11.95 -11.57
N GLU A 56 12.06 11.55 -12.21
CA GLU A 56 11.54 10.17 -12.10
C GLU A 56 12.55 9.10 -12.51
N PHE A 57 13.36 9.34 -13.55
CA PHE A 57 14.38 8.39 -14.00
C PHE A 57 15.49 8.22 -12.96
N GLU A 58 15.85 9.30 -12.27
CA GLU A 58 16.84 9.26 -11.19
C GLU A 58 16.28 8.54 -9.96
N ALA A 59 15.02 8.83 -9.59
CA ALA A 59 14.34 8.14 -8.52
C ALA A 59 14.21 6.64 -8.80
N ASP A 60 13.90 6.24 -10.03
CA ASP A 60 13.84 4.84 -10.45
C ASP A 60 15.21 4.14 -10.39
N ASP A 61 16.27 4.80 -10.86
CA ASP A 61 17.63 4.22 -10.81
C ASP A 61 18.07 3.98 -9.36
N TYR A 62 17.92 4.97 -8.48
CA TYR A 62 18.25 4.80 -7.06
C TYR A 62 17.34 3.78 -6.38
N PHE A 63 16.04 3.80 -6.65
CA PHE A 63 15.10 2.82 -6.10
C PHE A 63 15.49 1.38 -6.44
N ASN A 64 15.80 1.09 -7.70
CA ASN A 64 16.22 -0.25 -8.12
C ASN A 64 17.54 -0.70 -7.47
N ARG A 65 18.47 0.24 -7.27
CA ARG A 65 19.72 -0.01 -6.54
C ARG A 65 19.46 -0.32 -5.07
N VAL A 66 18.59 0.44 -4.42
CA VAL A 66 18.20 0.20 -3.03
C VAL A 66 17.54 -1.16 -2.87
N LEU A 67 16.59 -1.54 -3.75
CA LEU A 67 15.99 -2.88 -3.73
C LEU A 67 17.07 -3.97 -3.80
N THR A 68 18.07 -3.79 -4.67
CA THR A 68 19.19 -4.72 -4.81
C THR A 68 20.06 -4.78 -3.53
N GLU A 69 20.43 -3.62 -2.98
CA GLU A 69 21.25 -3.52 -1.75
C GLU A 69 20.56 -4.14 -0.54
N LEU A 70 19.26 -3.92 -0.40
CA LEU A 70 18.45 -4.42 0.70
C LEU A 70 17.98 -5.87 0.49
N GLY A 71 18.27 -6.47 -0.66
CA GLY A 71 17.85 -7.83 -0.97
C GLY A 71 16.33 -7.97 -1.12
N ILE A 72 15.65 -6.92 -1.58
CA ILE A 72 14.22 -6.87 -1.85
C ILE A 72 13.99 -7.14 -3.34
N LEU A 73 13.10 -8.07 -3.65
CA LEU A 73 12.70 -8.43 -5.00
C LEU A 73 11.46 -7.63 -5.40
N TRP A 74 11.42 -7.14 -6.64
CA TRP A 74 10.17 -6.65 -7.24
C TRP A 74 9.26 -7.86 -7.54
N PRO A 75 8.07 -7.97 -6.94
CA PRO A 75 7.21 -9.14 -7.12
C PRO A 75 6.38 -9.10 -8.42
N GLY A 76 6.46 -8.01 -9.19
CA GLY A 76 5.51 -7.70 -10.26
C GLY A 76 4.33 -6.88 -9.76
N ASP A 77 3.71 -6.12 -10.66
CA ASP A 77 2.74 -5.08 -10.30
C ASP A 77 1.51 -5.66 -9.59
N GLU A 78 0.92 -6.71 -10.14
CA GLU A 78 -0.26 -7.38 -9.56
C GLU A 78 0.01 -7.86 -8.13
N ALA A 79 1.10 -8.61 -7.91
CA ALA A 79 1.46 -9.11 -6.59
C ALA A 79 1.85 -7.99 -5.60
N ALA A 80 2.43 -6.89 -6.09
CA ALA A 80 2.69 -5.70 -5.27
C ALA A 80 1.39 -5.04 -4.81
N ILE A 81 0.40 -4.94 -5.72
CA ILE A 81 -0.91 -4.35 -5.42
C ILE A 81 -1.71 -5.24 -4.46
N GLU A 82 -1.68 -6.58 -4.62
CA GLU A 82 -2.29 -7.52 -3.64
C GLU A 82 -1.68 -7.36 -2.23
N GLY A 83 -0.36 -7.26 -2.15
CA GLY A 83 0.34 -7.00 -0.89
C GLY A 83 -0.12 -5.69 -0.25
N TYR A 84 -0.35 -4.65 -1.05
CA TYR A 84 -0.86 -3.37 -0.57
C TYR A 84 -2.34 -3.41 -0.16
N ALA A 85 -3.20 -4.16 -0.85
CA ALA A 85 -4.57 -4.41 -0.43
C ALA A 85 -4.62 -5.04 0.98
N LYS A 86 -3.70 -5.98 1.25
CA LYS A 86 -3.54 -6.58 2.57
C LYS A 86 -3.05 -5.57 3.62
N VAL A 87 -2.12 -4.67 3.27
CA VAL A 87 -1.69 -3.58 4.17
C VAL A 87 -2.85 -2.65 4.50
N ILE A 88 -3.61 -2.16 3.50
CA ILE A 88 -4.75 -1.26 3.73
C ILE A 88 -5.76 -1.92 4.67
N SER A 89 -6.06 -3.19 4.44
CA SER A 89 -6.97 -3.97 5.29
C SER A 89 -6.47 -4.01 6.74
N LEU A 90 -5.19 -4.27 6.95
CA LEU A 90 -4.57 -4.26 8.29
C LEU A 90 -4.66 -2.88 8.95
N GLU A 91 -4.32 -1.81 8.22
CA GLU A 91 -4.37 -0.43 8.73
C GLU A 91 -5.79 -0.02 9.18
N VAL A 92 -6.83 -0.47 8.47
CA VAL A 92 -8.23 -0.25 8.87
C VAL A 92 -8.58 -1.05 10.13
N ILE A 93 -8.24 -2.34 10.17
CA ILE A 93 -8.56 -3.24 11.28
C ILE A 93 -7.90 -2.76 12.58
N GLU A 94 -6.67 -2.25 12.50
CA GLU A 94 -5.92 -1.71 13.63
C GLU A 94 -6.28 -0.25 13.97
N GLY A 95 -7.13 0.40 13.17
CA GLY A 95 -7.54 1.79 13.36
C GLY A 95 -6.45 2.82 13.05
N GLN A 96 -5.43 2.43 12.29
CA GLN A 96 -4.37 3.33 11.82
C GLN A 96 -4.86 4.27 10.71
N ILE A 97 -5.82 3.83 9.91
CA ILE A 97 -6.57 4.68 8.98
C ILE A 97 -8.07 4.52 9.23
N SER A 98 -8.85 5.54 8.88
CA SER A 98 -10.30 5.48 9.04
C SER A 98 -10.90 4.49 8.02
N PRO A 99 -12.00 3.78 8.39
CA PRO A 99 -12.66 2.84 7.49
C PRO A 99 -12.97 3.43 6.12
N GLU A 100 -13.53 4.63 6.06
CA GLU A 100 -13.86 5.32 4.82
C GLU A 100 -12.66 5.62 3.92
N SER A 101 -11.51 5.96 4.52
CA SER A 101 -10.27 6.12 3.76
C SER A 101 -9.77 4.78 3.23
N GLY A 102 -9.93 3.72 4.03
CA GLY A 102 -9.65 2.35 3.62
C GLY A 102 -10.51 1.88 2.45
N ALA A 103 -11.83 2.09 2.52
CA ALA A 103 -12.78 1.70 1.47
C ALA A 103 -12.44 2.34 0.13
N SER A 104 -12.21 3.65 0.13
CA SER A 104 -11.82 4.39 -1.08
C SER A 104 -10.50 3.88 -1.68
N ARG A 105 -9.51 3.60 -0.83
CA ARG A 105 -8.22 3.03 -1.27
C ARG A 105 -8.39 1.62 -1.82
N MET A 106 -9.18 0.76 -1.19
CA MET A 106 -9.45 -0.61 -1.66
C MET A 106 -10.19 -0.59 -3.00
N TYR A 107 -11.18 0.28 -3.15
CA TYR A 107 -11.91 0.46 -4.41
C TYR A 107 -10.96 0.88 -5.55
N ALA A 108 -10.00 1.77 -5.28
CA ALA A 108 -9.02 2.17 -6.29
C ALA A 108 -8.16 1.00 -6.82
N LEU A 109 -7.97 -0.07 -6.04
CA LEU A 109 -7.21 -1.27 -6.47
C LEU A 109 -8.03 -2.21 -7.36
N TYR A 110 -9.36 -2.04 -7.41
CA TYR A 110 -10.27 -3.00 -8.03
C TYR A 110 -9.99 -3.20 -9.52
N ALA A 111 -9.85 -2.12 -10.30
CA ALA A 111 -9.53 -2.22 -11.72
C ALA A 111 -8.09 -2.66 -12.01
N PRO A 112 -7.04 -2.14 -11.33
CA PRO A 112 -5.66 -2.61 -11.51
C PRO A 112 -5.45 -4.10 -11.24
N LEU A 113 -6.19 -4.69 -10.30
CA LEU A 113 -6.17 -6.14 -10.03
C LEU A 113 -7.12 -6.95 -10.92
N ASN A 114 -7.67 -6.34 -11.98
CA ASN A 114 -8.62 -6.98 -12.89
C ASN A 114 -9.86 -7.55 -12.19
N TYR A 115 -10.44 -6.73 -11.31
CA TYR A 115 -11.74 -6.93 -10.66
C TYR A 115 -11.85 -8.21 -9.82
N PRO A 116 -10.96 -8.42 -8.83
CA PRO A 116 -10.99 -9.64 -8.02
C PRO A 116 -12.19 -9.65 -7.05
N ASP A 117 -12.79 -10.81 -6.84
CA ASP A 117 -13.97 -10.99 -5.99
C ASP A 117 -13.81 -10.38 -4.57
N PRO A 118 -12.67 -10.50 -3.86
CA PRO A 118 -12.49 -9.90 -2.53
C PRO A 118 -12.58 -8.37 -2.49
N LEU A 119 -12.47 -7.70 -3.65
CA LEU A 119 -12.60 -6.24 -3.75
C LEU A 119 -13.97 -5.78 -4.24
N HIS A 120 -14.83 -6.70 -4.69
CA HIS A 120 -16.10 -6.37 -5.32
C HIS A 120 -17.00 -5.49 -4.45
N GLU A 121 -17.10 -5.83 -3.16
CA GLU A 121 -17.98 -5.12 -2.22
C GLU A 121 -17.53 -3.68 -1.96
N PHE A 122 -16.23 -3.37 -2.13
CA PHE A 122 -15.69 -2.04 -1.84
C PHE A 122 -16.21 -0.95 -2.77
N SER A 123 -16.65 -1.27 -3.99
CA SER A 123 -17.33 -0.25 -4.83
C SER A 123 -18.62 0.23 -4.18
N SER A 124 -19.41 -0.70 -3.65
CA SER A 124 -20.68 -0.37 -2.99
C SER A 124 -20.46 0.28 -1.63
N LEU A 125 -19.44 -0.13 -0.88
CA LEU A 125 -19.09 0.48 0.41
C LEU A 125 -18.54 1.91 0.25
N ASP A 126 -17.75 2.16 -0.79
CA ASP A 126 -17.27 3.50 -1.13
C ASP A 126 -18.45 4.41 -1.52
N ASP A 127 -19.34 3.94 -2.39
CA ASP A 127 -20.57 4.65 -2.78
C ASP A 127 -21.51 4.91 -1.59
N GLU A 128 -21.68 3.92 -0.69
CA GLU A 128 -22.49 4.05 0.53
C GLU A 128 -21.95 5.16 1.46
N TRP A 129 -20.62 5.37 1.46
CA TRP A 129 -19.99 6.41 2.24
C TRP A 129 -20.13 7.80 1.60
N TYR A 130 -19.83 7.92 0.30
CA TYR A 130 -19.74 9.20 -0.40
C TYR A 130 -21.07 9.71 -0.92
N CYS A 131 -21.94 8.81 -1.39
CA CYS A 131 -23.08 9.21 -2.19
C CYS A 131 -24.35 9.30 -1.36
N GLU A 132 -24.85 8.25 -0.70
CA GLU A 132 -26.31 8.25 -0.44
C GLU A 132 -26.87 7.53 0.79
N CYS A 133 -26.08 7.06 1.78
CA CYS A 133 -26.66 6.24 2.87
C CYS A 133 -27.64 5.18 2.29
N ILE A 134 -27.25 4.53 1.18
CA ILE A 134 -28.12 3.77 0.26
C ILE A 134 -28.88 2.70 1.06
N ASN A 135 -28.21 2.11 2.04
CA ASN A 135 -28.74 1.06 2.91
C ASN A 135 -29.45 1.58 4.16
N GLY A 136 -29.56 2.90 4.35
CA GLY A 136 -30.14 3.53 5.55
C GLY A 136 -29.31 3.32 6.82
N TRP A 137 -28.03 2.98 6.66
CA TRP A 137 -27.12 2.72 7.77
C TRP A 137 -26.73 4.01 8.50
N SER A 138 -26.59 3.90 9.83
CA SER A 138 -25.88 4.91 10.60
C SER A 138 -24.41 4.98 10.19
N GLU A 139 -23.74 6.08 10.56
CA GLU A 139 -22.29 6.20 10.33
C GLU A 139 -21.51 5.04 10.96
N GLN A 140 -21.88 4.62 12.17
CA GLN A 140 -21.21 3.51 12.84
C GLN A 140 -21.40 2.19 12.08
N GLN A 141 -22.61 1.90 11.61
CA GLN A 141 -22.87 0.69 10.82
C GLN A 141 -22.07 0.66 9.52
N ARG A 142 -21.94 1.80 8.82
CA ARG A 142 -21.08 1.90 7.63
C ARG A 142 -19.62 1.59 7.95
N ARG A 143 -19.10 2.17 9.04
CA ARG A 143 -17.74 1.91 9.51
C ARG A 143 -17.55 0.43 9.86
N ASP A 144 -18.51 -0.19 10.54
CA ASP A 144 -18.46 -1.59 10.95
C ASP A 144 -18.46 -2.54 9.75
N GLU A 145 -19.27 -2.28 8.72
CA GLU A 145 -19.30 -3.07 7.48
C GLU A 145 -18.00 -2.94 6.68
N ILE A 146 -17.41 -1.75 6.60
CA ILE A 146 -16.09 -1.59 5.98
C ILE A 146 -15.02 -2.38 6.74
N VAL A 147 -15.03 -2.32 8.09
CA VAL A 147 -14.10 -3.10 8.91
C VAL A 147 -14.30 -4.61 8.72
N ARG A 148 -15.55 -5.09 8.57
CA ARG A 148 -15.84 -6.49 8.24
C ARG A 148 -15.23 -6.86 6.88
N ALA A 149 -15.50 -6.09 5.83
CA ALA A 149 -14.97 -6.34 4.49
C ALA A 149 -13.43 -6.33 4.46
N CYS A 150 -12.79 -5.42 5.22
CA CYS A 150 -11.33 -5.43 5.37
C CYS A 150 -10.81 -6.70 6.05
N LYS A 151 -11.52 -7.30 7.02
CA LYS A 151 -11.10 -8.59 7.61
C LYS A 151 -11.13 -9.71 6.58
N GLU A 152 -12.19 -9.77 5.76
CA GLU A 152 -12.32 -10.77 4.69
C GLU A 152 -11.25 -10.59 3.62
N ALA A 153 -11.00 -9.35 3.17
CA ALA A 153 -9.94 -9.03 2.23
C ALA A 153 -8.54 -9.34 2.81
N TYR A 154 -8.31 -9.06 4.10
CA TYR A 154 -7.07 -9.41 4.78
C TYR A 154 -6.81 -10.92 4.74
N GLU A 155 -7.84 -11.75 4.92
CA GLU A 155 -7.71 -13.22 4.84
C GLU A 155 -7.50 -13.70 3.40
N ALA A 156 -8.10 -13.04 2.41
CA ALA A 156 -8.03 -13.42 1.00
C ALA A 156 -6.67 -13.11 0.34
N PHE A 157 -6.06 -11.96 0.66
CA PHE A 157 -4.80 -11.54 0.03
C PHE A 157 -3.56 -12.08 0.76
N CYS A 158 -2.45 -12.22 0.02
CA CYS A 158 -1.16 -12.66 0.56
C CYS A 158 -0.11 -11.57 0.45
N PHE A 159 0.82 -11.52 1.40
CA PHE A 159 2.03 -10.73 1.23
C PHE A 159 2.96 -11.46 0.24
N PRO A 160 3.48 -10.78 -0.79
CA PRO A 160 4.41 -11.41 -1.71
C PRO A 160 5.75 -11.74 -1.03
N CYS A 161 6.39 -12.81 -1.49
CA CYS A 161 7.73 -13.19 -1.02
C CYS A 161 8.78 -12.29 -1.67
N VAL A 162 9.08 -11.16 -1.05
CA VAL A 162 10.01 -10.13 -1.59
C VAL A 162 11.36 -10.09 -0.89
N PHE A 163 11.45 -10.52 0.36
CA PHE A 163 12.70 -10.46 1.13
C PHE A 163 13.51 -11.74 0.92
N LYS A 164 14.75 -11.62 0.44
CA LYS A 164 15.68 -12.75 0.37
C LYS A 164 15.97 -13.26 1.79
N THR A 165 15.97 -14.60 1.92
CA THR A 165 16.30 -15.33 3.16
C THR A 165 17.80 -15.38 3.40
#